data_AF-A0A957I4B3-F1
#
_entry.id   AF-A0A957I4B3-F1
#
_cell.length_a   1.000
_cell.length_b   1.000
_cell.length_c   1.000
_cell.angle_alpha   90.00
_cell.angle_beta   90.00
_cell.angle_gamma   90.00
#
_symmetry.space_group_name_H-M   'P 1'
#
loop_
_entity.id
_entity.type
_entity.pdbx_description
1 polymer ?
#
loop_
_entity_poly.entity_id
_entity_poly.type
_entity_poly.pdbx_seq_one_letter_code
_entity_poly.pdbx_strand_id
1 'polypeptide(L)'
;MPDYSYKQTSQITCPQCGVSLTAQMWLILDAAARPDLLDALRRGALHTSVCANGHPIPLDLPLLLYRPGEDATLLFSPAEQTSQEEDQQHANALLGMLRDALGAAWNAAWVEQMPVVPRRLLPPLLADDPEAALAQMQAAMAAEMERLRQEDPERFAQLEQAARDALVEAGNEPEETSPATTEPAMEAVLRLVNVHSLEEHQRVLRADQALLLTDAAAQALAELIQQYEDDPNALRQLQMHQRVLQRAQDVGMEAALTELVAQAQTTSAAPPLLVRLQEFIQAETWDQSQRIVAQNPDLLTDEADALLTQLCAAAEAQGEEDAARHFTTHRDLLRRCREIGIEAAFAEIIGAGQTASSTPATFRQAWQQAQTAEAHYLQTGDIAFLHEAIAAWESILRHRVFPTADARFRLAVLNDSGGCYLRRYWARGQTSDLNQALAQWRQAVQATPAGSPDLP
;
A
#
# COMPACT_ATOMS: atom_id res chain seq x y z
N MET A 1 -19.08 41.63 -10.16
CA MET A 1 -18.75 40.71 -11.27
C MET A 1 -20.08 40.25 -11.87
N PRO A 2 -20.15 39.97 -13.18
CA PRO A 2 -21.34 39.31 -13.75
C PRO A 2 -21.57 37.97 -13.01
N ASP A 3 -22.84 37.64 -12.75
CA ASP A 3 -23.24 36.37 -12.13
C ASP A 3 -23.79 35.45 -13.23
N TYR A 4 -23.09 34.33 -13.47
CA TYR A 4 -23.47 33.34 -14.48
C TYR A 4 -24.26 32.16 -13.89
N SER A 5 -24.72 32.27 -12.63
CA SER A 5 -25.54 31.23 -12.00
C SER A 5 -26.94 31.15 -12.63
N TYR A 6 -27.46 29.93 -12.75
CA TYR A 6 -28.78 29.67 -13.30
C TYR A 6 -29.61 28.82 -12.34
N LYS A 7 -30.87 29.24 -12.16
CA LYS A 7 -31.89 28.49 -11.42
C LYS A 7 -33.16 28.35 -12.23
N GLN A 8 -33.81 27.21 -12.04
CA GLN A 8 -35.19 27.00 -12.42
C GLN A 8 -36.09 27.13 -11.18
N THR A 9 -37.33 27.58 -11.38
CA THR A 9 -38.33 27.64 -10.30
C THR A 9 -39.48 26.74 -10.68
N SER A 10 -39.82 25.80 -9.79
CA SER A 10 -40.86 24.81 -10.03
C SER A 10 -41.74 24.66 -8.80
N GLN A 11 -43.03 24.36 -9.00
CA GLN A 11 -43.89 23.93 -7.91
C GLN A 11 -43.62 22.46 -7.60
N ILE A 12 -43.35 22.17 -6.33
CA ILE A 12 -43.16 20.82 -5.83
C ILE A 12 -44.08 20.59 -4.63
N THR A 13 -44.37 19.33 -4.35
CA THR A 13 -45.21 18.93 -3.22
C THR A 13 -44.36 18.18 -2.21
N CYS A 14 -44.48 18.54 -0.93
CA CYS A 14 -43.78 17.83 0.14
C CYS A 14 -44.30 16.39 0.22
N PRO A 15 -43.45 15.36 0.08
CA PRO A 15 -43.89 13.97 0.14
C PRO A 15 -44.41 13.57 1.53
N GLN A 16 -44.02 14.30 2.58
CA GLN A 16 -44.39 13.98 3.96
C GLN A 16 -45.71 14.61 4.41
N CYS A 17 -46.01 15.86 4.02
CA CYS A 17 -47.21 16.56 4.48
C CYS A 17 -48.15 17.02 3.36
N GLY A 18 -47.79 16.81 2.09
CA GLY A 18 -48.63 17.14 0.93
C GLY A 18 -48.74 18.64 0.63
N VAL A 19 -48.05 19.51 1.38
CA VAL A 19 -48.05 20.97 1.13
C VAL A 19 -47.23 21.28 -0.11
N SER A 20 -47.81 22.03 -1.05
CA SER A 20 -47.10 22.55 -2.20
C SER A 20 -46.26 23.77 -1.84
N LEU A 21 -45.04 23.83 -2.37
CA LEU A 21 -44.14 24.97 -2.25
C LEU A 21 -43.52 25.29 -3.62
N THR A 22 -42.99 26.49 -3.72
CA THR A 22 -42.18 26.90 -4.87
C THR A 22 -40.71 26.71 -4.53
N ALA A 23 -40.04 25.77 -5.20
CA ALA A 23 -38.63 25.47 -4.96
C ALA A 23 -37.73 26.14 -6.01
N GLN A 24 -36.56 26.59 -5.56
CA GLN A 24 -35.51 27.10 -6.43
C GLN A 24 -34.50 25.99 -6.69
N MET A 25 -34.41 25.57 -7.94
CA MET A 25 -33.59 24.47 -8.43
C MET A 25 -32.35 25.05 -9.10
N TRP A 26 -31.25 25.17 -8.36
CA TRP A 26 -29.98 25.68 -8.89
C TRP A 26 -29.30 24.63 -9.76
N LEU A 27 -29.06 24.96 -11.03
CA LEU A 27 -28.50 24.04 -12.04
C LEU A 27 -27.13 24.49 -12.56
N ILE A 28 -26.86 25.80 -12.56
CA ILE A 28 -25.52 26.34 -12.83
C ILE A 28 -25.14 27.23 -11.66
N LEU A 29 -23.94 27.06 -11.13
CA LEU A 29 -23.42 27.87 -10.04
C LEU A 29 -22.09 28.52 -10.44
N ASP A 30 -22.06 29.85 -10.44
CA ASP A 30 -20.82 30.63 -10.51
C ASP A 30 -20.27 30.79 -9.08
N ALA A 31 -19.21 30.05 -8.77
CA ALA A 31 -18.62 30.00 -7.44
C ALA A 31 -18.02 31.35 -7.02
N ALA A 32 -17.52 32.15 -7.97
CA ALA A 32 -16.94 33.46 -7.69
C ALA A 32 -18.02 34.52 -7.45
N ALA A 33 -19.14 34.45 -8.17
CA ALA A 33 -20.25 35.38 -8.01
C ALA A 33 -21.16 35.05 -6.82
N ARG A 34 -21.28 33.76 -6.44
CA ARG A 34 -22.22 33.26 -5.43
C ARG A 34 -21.54 32.40 -4.35
N PRO A 35 -20.68 33.01 -3.50
CA PRO A 35 -20.04 32.30 -2.39
C PRO A 35 -21.07 31.76 -1.37
N ASP A 36 -22.24 32.40 -1.24
CA ASP A 36 -23.34 31.94 -0.40
C ASP A 36 -23.85 30.54 -0.80
N LEU A 37 -23.96 30.30 -2.10
CA LEU A 37 -24.40 29.01 -2.65
C LEU A 37 -23.26 27.99 -2.67
N LEU A 38 -22.01 28.43 -2.86
CA LEU A 38 -20.84 27.56 -2.73
C LEU A 38 -20.72 27.02 -1.31
N ASP A 39 -20.92 27.86 -0.31
CA ASP A 39 -20.96 27.45 1.10
C ASP A 39 -22.14 26.51 1.40
N ALA A 40 -23.30 26.74 0.77
CA ALA A 40 -24.43 25.81 0.87
C ALA A 40 -24.10 24.45 0.23
N LEU A 41 -23.35 24.44 -0.88
CA LEU A 41 -22.91 23.22 -1.56
C LEU A 41 -21.89 22.44 -0.70
N ARG A 42 -20.92 23.12 -0.09
CA ARG A 42 -19.94 22.56 0.87
C ARG A 42 -20.58 21.88 2.07
N ARG A 43 -21.75 22.38 2.52
CA ARG A 43 -22.52 21.79 3.61
C ARG A 43 -23.53 20.74 3.15
N GLY A 44 -23.60 20.44 1.86
CA GLY A 44 -24.59 19.50 1.29
C GLY A 44 -26.04 20.01 1.31
N ALA A 45 -26.25 21.32 1.47
CA ALA A 45 -27.57 21.93 1.67
C ALA A 45 -28.19 22.53 0.39
N LEU A 46 -27.41 22.77 -0.67
CA LEU A 46 -27.86 23.51 -1.86
C LEU A 46 -29.10 22.88 -2.53
N HIS A 47 -29.15 21.56 -2.61
CA HIS A 47 -30.22 20.79 -3.24
C HIS A 47 -31.21 20.21 -2.23
N THR A 48 -31.39 20.89 -1.09
CA THR A 48 -32.44 20.57 -0.11
C THR A 48 -33.38 21.76 0.02
N SER A 49 -34.66 21.56 -0.28
CA SER A 49 -35.72 22.52 0.01
C SER A 49 -36.38 22.19 1.35
N VAL A 50 -37.03 23.17 1.98
CA VAL A 50 -37.78 22.97 3.23
C VAL A 50 -39.21 23.42 3.03
N CYS A 51 -40.18 22.56 3.33
CA CYS A 51 -41.59 22.93 3.21
C CYS A 51 -42.03 23.88 4.33
N ALA A 52 -43.23 24.46 4.22
CA ALA A 52 -43.77 25.38 5.24
C ALA A 52 -43.90 24.74 6.65
N ASN A 53 -43.94 23.41 6.73
CA ASN A 53 -44.00 22.67 8.00
C ASN A 53 -42.61 22.21 8.49
N GLY A 54 -41.52 22.61 7.83
CA GLY A 54 -40.16 22.31 8.27
C GLY A 54 -39.58 20.97 7.81
N HIS A 55 -40.27 20.22 6.95
CA HIS A 55 -39.73 18.95 6.41
C HIS A 55 -38.69 19.23 5.30
N PRO A 56 -37.50 18.63 5.38
CA PRO A 56 -36.52 18.68 4.30
C PRO A 56 -37.00 17.84 3.11
N ILE A 57 -36.77 18.37 1.91
CA ILE A 57 -37.11 17.75 0.63
C ILE A 57 -35.84 17.74 -0.21
N PRO A 58 -35.18 16.58 -0.35
CA PRO A 58 -34.05 16.46 -1.25
C PRO A 58 -34.53 16.64 -2.70
N LEU A 59 -33.75 17.37 -3.49
CA LEU A 59 -34.01 17.62 -4.91
C LEU A 59 -32.90 16.92 -5.69
N ASP A 60 -33.26 15.87 -6.42
CA ASP A 60 -32.30 15.17 -7.27
C ASP A 60 -32.12 15.89 -8.61
N LEU A 61 -31.10 16.74 -8.69
CA LEU A 61 -30.89 17.66 -9.80
C LEU A 61 -29.43 17.60 -10.28
N PRO A 62 -29.18 17.74 -11.59
CA PRO A 62 -27.83 17.96 -12.08
C PRO A 62 -27.31 19.34 -11.70
N LEU A 63 -25.99 19.49 -11.55
CA LEU A 63 -25.34 20.76 -11.27
C LEU A 63 -24.07 20.94 -12.11
N LEU A 64 -23.95 22.09 -12.76
CA LEU A 64 -22.72 22.57 -13.37
C LEU A 64 -22.11 23.66 -12.48
N LEU A 65 -20.87 23.44 -12.02
CA LEU A 65 -20.12 24.38 -11.20
C LEU A 65 -19.05 25.08 -12.05
N TYR A 66 -19.11 26.42 -12.09
CA TYR A 66 -18.14 27.27 -12.76
C TYR A 66 -17.25 27.99 -11.74
N ARG A 67 -15.94 27.79 -11.85
CA ARG A 67 -14.91 28.26 -10.91
C ARG A 67 -13.80 28.99 -11.66
N PRO A 68 -14.01 30.26 -12.05
CA PRO A 68 -13.04 30.98 -12.86
C PRO A 68 -11.70 31.11 -12.10
N GLY A 69 -10.61 30.67 -12.74
CA GLY A 69 -9.25 30.79 -12.19
C GLY A 69 -8.79 29.60 -11.34
N GLU A 70 -9.62 28.55 -11.19
CA GLU A 70 -9.22 27.28 -10.57
C GLU A 70 -8.79 26.24 -11.62
N ASP A 71 -7.93 25.30 -11.21
CA ASP A 71 -7.37 24.23 -12.07
C ASP A 71 -8.47 23.43 -12.80
N ALA A 72 -9.56 23.12 -12.11
CA ALA A 72 -10.78 22.56 -12.70
C ALA A 72 -11.88 23.62 -12.80
N THR A 73 -11.78 24.45 -13.84
CA THR A 73 -12.67 25.61 -14.07
C THR A 73 -14.14 25.22 -14.22
N LEU A 74 -14.43 24.04 -14.80
CA LEU A 74 -15.78 23.47 -14.86
C LEU A 74 -15.80 22.15 -14.11
N LEU A 75 -16.92 21.86 -13.47
CA LEU A 75 -17.21 20.56 -12.87
C LEU A 75 -18.68 20.24 -13.08
N PHE A 76 -18.98 19.00 -13.48
CA PHE A 76 -20.35 18.53 -13.62
C PHE A 76 -20.68 17.51 -12.53
N SER A 77 -21.85 17.63 -11.92
CA SER A 77 -22.37 16.66 -10.96
C SER A 77 -23.75 16.19 -11.41
N PRO A 78 -23.91 14.91 -11.76
CA PRO A 78 -25.17 14.37 -12.23
C PRO A 78 -26.20 14.28 -11.10
N ALA A 79 -27.45 14.04 -11.48
CA ALA A 79 -28.47 13.57 -10.55
C ALA A 79 -28.14 12.11 -10.15
N GLU A 80 -28.64 11.64 -9.01
CA GLU A 80 -28.36 10.30 -8.48
C GLU A 80 -29.15 9.21 -9.22
N GLN A 81 -30.29 9.55 -9.83
CA GLN A 81 -31.19 8.60 -10.50
C GLN A 81 -31.24 8.76 -12.03
N THR A 82 -30.11 9.09 -12.66
CA THR A 82 -30.02 9.26 -14.12
C THR A 82 -29.07 8.26 -14.77
N SER A 83 -29.37 7.88 -16.01
CA SER A 83 -28.50 7.09 -16.87
C SER A 83 -27.35 7.94 -17.44
N GLN A 84 -26.29 7.28 -17.92
CA GLN A 84 -25.14 7.97 -18.53
C GLN A 84 -25.53 8.82 -19.76
N GLU A 85 -26.53 8.38 -20.53
CA GLU A 85 -27.03 9.15 -21.67
C GLU A 85 -27.78 10.41 -21.21
N GLU A 86 -28.62 10.29 -20.18
CA GLU A 86 -29.31 11.42 -19.56
C GLU A 86 -28.32 12.41 -18.93
N ASP A 87 -27.27 11.91 -18.27
CA ASP A 87 -26.20 12.74 -17.71
C ASP A 87 -25.49 13.55 -18.79
N GLN A 88 -25.16 12.92 -19.92
CA GLN A 88 -24.53 13.61 -21.05
C GLN A 88 -25.46 14.66 -21.65
N GLN A 89 -26.76 14.37 -21.77
CA GLN A 89 -27.76 15.31 -22.26
C GLN A 89 -27.91 16.50 -21.30
N HIS A 90 -27.99 16.25 -19.99
CA HIS A 90 -28.04 17.29 -18.96
C HIS A 90 -26.78 18.17 -18.97
N ALA A 91 -25.59 17.56 -19.00
CA ALA A 91 -24.33 18.28 -19.07
C ALA A 91 -24.28 19.18 -20.31
N ASN A 92 -24.60 18.65 -21.49
CA ASN A 92 -24.60 19.40 -22.75
C ASN A 92 -25.57 20.59 -22.72
N ALA A 93 -26.76 20.40 -22.14
CA ALA A 93 -27.74 21.48 -21.99
C ALA A 93 -27.22 22.61 -21.09
N LEU A 94 -26.63 22.26 -19.93
CA LEU A 94 -26.07 23.23 -18.98
C LEU A 94 -24.83 23.95 -19.54
N LEU A 95 -23.96 23.22 -20.25
CA LEU A 95 -22.80 23.80 -20.94
C LEU A 95 -23.23 24.77 -22.04
N GLY A 96 -24.26 24.44 -22.81
CA GLY A 96 -24.85 25.34 -23.81
C GLY A 96 -25.33 26.65 -23.19
N MET A 97 -26.10 26.56 -22.09
CA MET A 97 -26.57 27.74 -21.36
C MET A 97 -25.42 28.60 -20.81
N LEU A 98 -24.40 27.97 -20.20
CA LEU A 98 -23.25 28.68 -19.65
C LEU A 98 -22.40 29.34 -20.75
N ARG A 99 -22.17 28.64 -21.86
CA ARG A 99 -21.44 29.17 -23.03
C ARG A 99 -22.13 30.40 -23.59
N ASP A 100 -23.45 30.33 -23.79
CA ASP A 100 -24.23 31.44 -24.34
C ASP A 100 -24.19 32.66 -23.39
N ALA A 101 -24.14 32.42 -22.08
CA ALA A 101 -24.00 33.47 -21.07
C ALA A 101 -22.59 34.09 -21.01
N LEU A 102 -21.53 33.27 -21.13
CA LEU A 102 -20.14 33.73 -21.07
C LEU A 102 -19.67 34.39 -22.37
N GLY A 103 -20.25 34.02 -23.51
CA GLY A 103 -19.89 34.57 -24.82
C GLY A 103 -18.41 34.44 -25.12
N ALA A 104 -17.72 35.57 -25.33
CA ALA A 104 -16.29 35.59 -25.65
C ALA A 104 -15.37 35.11 -24.51
N ALA A 105 -15.87 35.03 -23.27
CA ALA A 105 -15.11 34.50 -22.14
C ALA A 105 -15.11 32.95 -22.11
N TRP A 106 -15.93 32.29 -22.92
CA TRP A 106 -15.98 30.83 -22.99
C TRP A 106 -14.69 30.24 -23.57
N ASN A 107 -14.22 29.15 -22.97
CA ASN A 107 -13.13 28.34 -23.51
C ASN A 107 -13.57 26.89 -23.67
N ALA A 108 -13.50 26.37 -24.91
CA ALA A 108 -13.88 25.00 -25.21
C ALA A 108 -12.99 23.96 -24.50
N ALA A 109 -11.72 24.29 -24.21
CA ALA A 109 -10.79 23.39 -23.52
C ALA A 109 -11.26 23.02 -22.10
N TRP A 110 -12.10 23.85 -21.46
CA TRP A 110 -12.66 23.53 -20.14
C TRP A 110 -13.57 22.31 -20.17
N VAL A 111 -14.16 21.98 -21.31
CA VAL A 111 -15.07 20.83 -21.45
C VAL A 111 -14.28 19.52 -21.54
N GLU A 112 -13.14 19.53 -22.24
CA GLU A 112 -12.32 18.33 -22.44
C GLU A 112 -11.76 17.76 -21.13
N GLN A 113 -11.48 18.64 -20.16
CA GLN A 113 -10.93 18.28 -18.85
C GLN A 113 -11.98 18.34 -17.74
N MET A 114 -13.27 18.45 -18.07
CA MET A 114 -14.33 18.63 -17.07
C MET A 114 -14.55 17.32 -16.28
N PRO A 115 -14.23 17.27 -14.99
CA PRO A 115 -14.53 16.10 -14.17
C PRO A 115 -16.04 15.96 -13.98
N VAL A 116 -16.51 14.72 -14.04
CA VAL A 116 -17.84 14.31 -13.59
C VAL A 116 -17.71 13.82 -12.14
N VAL A 117 -18.38 14.51 -11.22
CA VAL A 117 -18.26 14.26 -9.78
C VAL A 117 -19.63 13.90 -9.20
N PRO A 118 -19.82 12.66 -8.69
CA PRO A 118 -21.03 12.26 -7.99
C PRO A 118 -21.43 13.25 -6.88
N ARG A 119 -22.74 13.48 -6.70
CA ARG A 119 -23.29 14.47 -5.76
C ARG A 119 -22.71 14.36 -4.35
N ARG A 120 -22.57 13.14 -3.84
CA ARG A 120 -21.98 12.83 -2.51
C ARG A 120 -20.51 13.22 -2.36
N LEU A 121 -19.76 13.32 -3.46
CA LEU A 121 -18.35 13.69 -3.47
C LEU A 121 -18.13 15.21 -3.61
N LEU A 122 -19.18 15.99 -3.87
CA LEU A 122 -19.06 17.45 -3.97
C LEU A 122 -18.68 18.14 -2.65
N PRO A 123 -19.37 17.89 -1.51
CA PRO A 123 -19.01 18.54 -0.25
C PRO A 123 -17.54 18.36 0.14
N PRO A 124 -16.96 17.13 0.11
CA PRO A 124 -15.56 16.96 0.46
C PRO A 124 -14.61 17.59 -0.56
N LEU A 125 -14.89 17.48 -1.86
CA LEU A 125 -14.05 18.08 -2.89
C LEU A 125 -13.94 19.61 -2.75
N LEU A 126 -14.98 20.25 -2.23
CA LEU A 126 -15.07 21.69 -2.07
C LEU A 126 -14.72 22.19 -0.67
N ALA A 127 -14.37 21.29 0.24
CA ALA A 127 -14.10 21.64 1.63
C ALA A 127 -12.80 22.44 1.77
N ASP A 128 -12.83 23.46 2.63
CA ASP A 128 -11.66 24.29 2.94
C ASP A 128 -10.62 23.54 3.80
N ASP A 129 -11.01 22.40 4.39
CA ASP A 129 -10.17 21.53 5.19
C ASP A 129 -9.77 20.28 4.38
N PRO A 130 -8.51 20.22 3.88
CA PRO A 130 -8.04 19.14 3.04
C PRO A 130 -8.01 17.78 3.75
N GLU A 131 -7.97 17.73 5.08
CA GLU A 131 -7.97 16.48 5.84
C GLU A 131 -9.39 15.89 5.95
N ALA A 132 -10.37 16.72 6.31
CA ALA A 132 -11.78 16.34 6.33
C ALA A 132 -12.31 16.02 4.92
N ALA A 133 -11.85 16.77 3.90
CA ALA A 133 -12.08 16.49 2.50
C ALA A 133 -11.59 15.09 2.11
N LEU A 134 -10.34 14.74 2.45
CA LEU A 134 -9.73 13.47 2.08
C LEU A 134 -10.42 12.28 2.75
N ALA A 135 -10.73 12.38 4.05
CA ALA A 135 -11.43 11.32 4.77
C ALA A 135 -12.85 11.08 4.24
N GLN A 136 -13.60 12.15 3.96
CA GLN A 136 -14.94 12.05 3.38
C GLN A 136 -14.90 11.55 1.92
N MET A 137 -13.90 11.96 1.15
CA MET A 137 -13.69 11.49 -0.22
C MET A 137 -13.33 10.00 -0.26
N GLN A 138 -12.47 9.53 0.64
CA GLN A 138 -12.15 8.09 0.79
C GLN A 138 -13.40 7.28 1.16
N ALA A 139 -14.19 7.75 2.13
CA ALA A 139 -15.41 7.07 2.55
C ALA A 139 -16.46 7.02 1.42
N ALA A 140 -16.66 8.12 0.70
CA ALA A 140 -17.64 8.19 -0.38
C ALA A 140 -17.18 7.46 -1.65
N MET A 141 -15.87 7.39 -1.92
CA MET A 141 -15.30 6.58 -3.01
C MET A 141 -15.39 5.08 -2.70
N ALA A 142 -15.16 4.68 -1.46
CA ALA A 142 -15.36 3.29 -1.02
C ALA A 142 -16.84 2.87 -1.13
N ALA A 143 -17.77 3.74 -0.71
CA ALA A 143 -19.20 3.49 -0.85
C ALA A 143 -19.63 3.43 -2.32
N GLU A 144 -19.03 4.23 -3.20
CA GLU A 144 -19.34 4.21 -4.63
C GLU A 144 -18.82 2.97 -5.34
N MET A 145 -17.59 2.55 -5.01
CA MET A 145 -17.02 1.31 -5.53
C MET A 145 -17.85 0.10 -5.09
N GLU A 146 -18.35 0.09 -3.85
CA GLU A 146 -19.21 -0.98 -3.36
C GLU A 146 -20.58 -0.98 -4.05
N ARG A 147 -21.15 0.19 -4.33
CA ARG A 147 -22.39 0.29 -5.12
C ARG A 147 -22.19 -0.20 -6.55
N LEU A 148 -21.14 0.25 -7.24
CA LEU A 148 -20.85 -0.18 -8.62
C LEU A 148 -20.65 -1.70 -8.69
N ARG A 149 -19.97 -2.29 -7.70
CA ARG A 149 -19.81 -3.73 -7.56
C ARG A 149 -21.17 -4.47 -7.45
N GLN A 150 -22.17 -3.84 -6.86
CA GLN A 150 -23.51 -4.43 -6.69
C GLN A 150 -24.45 -4.18 -7.88
N GLU A 151 -24.39 -2.99 -8.50
CA GLU A 151 -25.30 -2.57 -9.56
C GLU A 151 -24.82 -2.95 -10.97
N ASP A 152 -23.51 -2.90 -11.24
CA ASP A 152 -22.92 -3.18 -12.55
C ASP A 152 -21.53 -3.87 -12.39
N PRO A 153 -21.51 -5.16 -12.03
CA PRO A 153 -20.28 -5.88 -11.71
C PRO A 153 -19.34 -6.04 -12.92
N GLU A 154 -19.87 -6.03 -14.14
CA GLU A 154 -19.05 -6.11 -15.37
C GLU A 154 -18.26 -4.81 -15.56
N ARG A 155 -18.91 -3.66 -15.37
CA ARG A 155 -18.26 -2.35 -15.45
C ARG A 155 -17.27 -2.12 -14.31
N PHE A 156 -17.58 -2.63 -13.11
CA PHE A 156 -16.64 -2.65 -11.99
C PHE A 156 -15.34 -3.40 -12.36
N ALA A 157 -15.47 -4.61 -12.91
CA ALA A 157 -14.33 -5.43 -13.33
C ALA A 157 -13.50 -4.75 -14.43
N GLN A 158 -14.15 -4.06 -15.38
CA GLN A 158 -13.46 -3.31 -16.43
C GLN A 158 -12.66 -2.13 -15.89
N LEU A 159 -13.20 -1.36 -14.93
CA LEU A 159 -12.50 -0.25 -14.30
C LEU A 159 -11.36 -0.73 -13.39
N GLU A 160 -11.56 -1.85 -12.69
CA GLU A 160 -10.52 -2.49 -11.90
C GLU A 160 -9.37 -2.97 -12.79
N GLN A 161 -9.68 -3.58 -13.94
CA GLN A 161 -8.68 -4.00 -14.92
C GLN A 161 -7.95 -2.79 -15.52
N ALA A 162 -8.68 -1.73 -15.92
CA ALA A 162 -8.05 -0.52 -16.46
C ALA A 162 -7.15 0.20 -15.43
N ALA A 163 -7.52 0.17 -14.14
CA ALA A 163 -6.68 0.71 -13.07
C ALA A 163 -5.43 -0.15 -12.82
N ARG A 164 -5.55 -1.49 -12.91
CA ARG A 164 -4.41 -2.41 -12.87
C ARG A 164 -3.47 -2.18 -14.05
N ASP A 165 -4.01 -2.10 -15.26
CA ASP A 165 -3.25 -1.84 -16.49
C ASP A 165 -2.52 -0.49 -16.41
N ALA A 166 -3.17 0.56 -15.86
CA ALA A 166 -2.52 1.86 -15.64
C ALA A 166 -1.43 1.86 -14.56
N LEU A 167 -1.55 1.00 -13.54
CA LEU A 167 -0.51 0.79 -12.52
C LEU A 167 0.69 0.03 -13.10
N VAL A 168 0.42 -0.97 -13.94
CA VAL A 168 1.43 -1.72 -14.71
C VAL A 168 2.17 -0.80 -15.70
N GLU A 169 1.45 0.05 -16.42
CA GLU A 169 2.06 1.07 -17.31
C GLU A 169 2.88 2.12 -16.56
N ALA A 170 2.56 2.38 -15.29
CA ALA A 170 3.30 3.29 -14.41
C ALA A 170 4.53 2.66 -13.75
N GLY A 171 4.88 1.41 -14.08
CA GLY A 171 6.08 0.72 -13.59
C GLY A 171 5.98 0.21 -12.15
N ASN A 172 4.77 0.12 -11.59
CA ASN A 172 4.51 -0.58 -10.34
C ASN A 172 3.75 -1.86 -10.67
N GLU A 173 4.42 -3.01 -10.68
CA GLU A 173 3.77 -4.31 -10.86
C GLU A 173 2.87 -4.63 -9.65
N PRO A 174 1.55 -4.84 -9.85
CA PRO A 174 0.73 -5.58 -8.91
C PRO A 174 0.60 -7.02 -9.43
N GLU A 175 1.03 -8.00 -8.63
CA GLU A 175 0.87 -9.43 -8.93
C GLU A 175 -0.57 -9.76 -9.37
N GLU A 176 -0.69 -10.32 -10.58
CA GLU A 176 -1.95 -10.70 -11.19
C GLU A 176 -2.63 -11.84 -10.43
N THR A 177 -3.80 -11.55 -9.87
CA THR A 177 -4.85 -12.56 -9.73
C THR A 177 -6.12 -12.02 -10.38
N SER A 178 -6.52 -12.62 -11.50
CA SER A 178 -7.82 -12.40 -12.15
C SER A 178 -8.50 -13.74 -12.43
N PRO A 179 -9.85 -13.83 -12.37
CA PRO A 179 -10.55 -15.08 -12.09
C PRO A 179 -11.14 -15.72 -13.36
N ALA A 180 -10.81 -16.99 -13.61
CA ALA A 180 -11.54 -17.84 -14.55
C ALA A 180 -11.59 -19.27 -14.02
N THR A 181 -12.77 -19.68 -13.54
CA THR A 181 -13.21 -21.08 -13.28
C THR A 181 -12.09 -22.09 -13.10
N THR A 182 -11.37 -22.04 -11.99
CA THR A 182 -10.43 -23.10 -11.64
C THR A 182 -11.23 -24.32 -11.21
N GLU A 183 -11.10 -25.42 -11.96
CA GLU A 183 -11.65 -26.71 -11.55
C GLU A 183 -11.21 -26.99 -10.10
N PRO A 184 -12.06 -27.59 -9.23
CA PRO A 184 -11.73 -27.82 -7.82
C PRO A 184 -10.39 -28.52 -7.60
N ALA A 185 -9.93 -29.32 -8.57
CA ALA A 185 -8.62 -29.94 -8.59
C ALA A 185 -7.47 -28.93 -8.77
N MET A 186 -7.61 -27.95 -9.66
CA MET A 186 -6.62 -26.88 -9.83
C MET A 186 -6.56 -25.98 -8.60
N GLU A 187 -7.70 -25.65 -7.99
CA GLU A 187 -7.71 -24.86 -6.75
C GLU A 187 -7.00 -25.58 -5.60
N ALA A 188 -7.18 -26.91 -5.49
CA ALA A 188 -6.46 -27.73 -4.54
C ALA A 188 -4.95 -27.78 -4.83
N VAL A 189 -4.55 -27.87 -6.11
CA VAL A 189 -3.13 -27.81 -6.51
C VAL A 189 -2.53 -26.43 -6.19
N LEU A 190 -3.23 -25.34 -6.46
CA LEU A 190 -2.79 -23.99 -6.12
C LEU A 190 -2.63 -23.79 -4.60
N ARG A 191 -3.57 -24.31 -3.81
CA ARG A 191 -3.42 -24.34 -2.33
C ARG A 191 -2.23 -25.19 -1.89
N LEU A 192 -1.91 -26.27 -2.58
CA LEU A 192 -0.79 -27.15 -2.25
C LEU A 192 0.57 -26.51 -2.54
N VAL A 193 0.71 -25.83 -3.68
CA VAL A 193 1.98 -25.20 -4.10
C VAL A 193 2.26 -23.89 -3.33
N ASN A 194 1.21 -23.23 -2.80
CA ASN A 194 1.33 -22.01 -2.00
C ASN A 194 1.55 -22.27 -0.50
N VAL A 195 1.99 -23.48 -0.12
CA VAL A 195 2.24 -23.82 1.28
C VAL A 195 3.57 -23.25 1.74
N HIS A 196 3.59 -22.66 2.95
CA HIS A 196 4.80 -22.03 3.50
C HIS A 196 5.42 -22.78 4.69
N SER A 197 4.82 -23.91 5.12
CA SER A 197 5.36 -24.72 6.21
C SER A 197 5.05 -26.21 6.07
N LEU A 198 5.86 -27.07 6.70
CA LEU A 198 5.63 -28.52 6.69
C LEU A 198 4.29 -28.91 7.35
N GLU A 199 3.89 -28.21 8.42
CA GLU A 199 2.61 -28.46 9.11
C GLU A 199 1.41 -28.07 8.24
N GLU A 200 1.51 -26.95 7.53
CA GLU A 200 0.51 -26.53 6.56
C GLU A 200 0.45 -27.48 5.36
N HIS A 201 1.59 -27.99 4.90
CA HIS A 201 1.68 -28.96 3.80
C HIS A 201 0.90 -30.23 4.12
N GLN A 202 1.11 -30.77 5.32
CA GLN A 202 0.40 -31.94 5.81
C GLN A 202 -1.10 -31.66 5.99
N ARG A 203 -1.48 -30.44 6.38
CA ARG A 203 -2.89 -30.06 6.56
C ARG A 203 -3.62 -30.01 5.22
N VAL A 204 -3.03 -29.34 4.22
CA VAL A 204 -3.61 -29.21 2.87
C VAL A 204 -3.70 -30.57 2.18
N LEU A 205 -2.64 -31.38 2.24
CA LEU A 205 -2.63 -32.73 1.66
C LEU A 205 -3.72 -33.63 2.24
N ARG A 206 -4.02 -33.53 3.53
CA ARG A 206 -5.11 -34.29 4.18
C ARG A 206 -6.49 -33.75 3.83
N ALA A 207 -6.66 -32.43 3.87
CA ALA A 207 -7.94 -31.77 3.63
C ALA A 207 -8.42 -32.01 2.19
N ASP A 208 -7.49 -31.90 1.23
CA ASP A 208 -7.81 -31.89 -0.20
C ASP A 208 -7.46 -33.22 -0.89
N GLN A 209 -7.15 -34.30 -0.15
CA GLN A 209 -6.68 -35.57 -0.74
C GLN A 209 -7.63 -36.10 -1.83
N ALA A 210 -8.94 -35.91 -1.68
CA ALA A 210 -9.93 -36.41 -2.63
C ALA A 210 -9.87 -35.70 -3.98
N LEU A 211 -9.40 -34.46 -4.00
CA LEU A 211 -9.21 -33.65 -5.20
C LEU A 211 -7.77 -33.81 -5.75
N LEU A 212 -6.78 -33.85 -4.85
CA LEU A 212 -5.35 -33.92 -5.19
C LEU A 212 -4.90 -35.28 -5.76
N LEU A 213 -5.62 -36.37 -5.46
CA LEU A 213 -5.28 -37.71 -5.97
C LEU A 213 -6.01 -38.05 -7.28
N THR A 214 -6.54 -37.05 -7.99
CA THR A 214 -7.23 -37.21 -9.28
C THR A 214 -6.29 -37.00 -10.47
N ASP A 215 -6.64 -37.55 -11.64
CA ASP A 215 -5.90 -37.32 -12.88
C ASP A 215 -5.91 -35.83 -13.29
N ALA A 216 -6.96 -35.09 -12.95
CA ALA A 216 -7.06 -33.65 -13.20
C ALA A 216 -6.04 -32.85 -12.38
N ALA A 217 -5.83 -33.20 -11.10
CA ALA A 217 -4.80 -32.57 -10.28
C ALA A 217 -3.38 -32.93 -10.75
N ALA A 218 -3.17 -34.17 -11.21
CA ALA A 218 -1.89 -34.58 -11.78
C ALA A 218 -1.56 -33.82 -13.08
N GLN A 219 -2.56 -33.61 -13.94
CA GLN A 219 -2.44 -32.82 -15.16
C GLN A 219 -2.16 -31.34 -14.86
N ALA A 220 -2.90 -30.74 -13.92
CA ALA A 220 -2.68 -29.37 -13.46
C ALA A 220 -1.26 -29.13 -12.94
N LEU A 221 -0.73 -30.07 -12.13
CA LEU A 221 0.63 -29.97 -11.62
C LEU A 221 1.69 -30.16 -12.73
N ALA A 222 1.42 -31.00 -13.72
CA ALA A 222 2.31 -31.16 -14.88
C ALA A 222 2.34 -29.90 -15.76
N GLU A 223 1.20 -29.23 -15.93
CA GLU A 223 1.12 -27.94 -16.64
C GLU A 223 1.90 -26.85 -15.90
N LEU A 224 1.79 -26.77 -14.57
CA LEU A 224 2.61 -25.85 -13.77
C LEU A 224 4.11 -26.17 -13.89
N ILE A 225 4.50 -27.45 -13.87
CA ILE A 225 5.91 -27.86 -14.07
C ILE A 225 6.45 -27.39 -15.43
N GLN A 226 5.63 -27.45 -16.48
CA GLN A 226 6.00 -26.98 -17.81
C GLN A 226 6.04 -25.44 -17.88
N GLN A 227 5.10 -24.75 -17.24
CA GLN A 227 5.03 -23.30 -17.23
C GLN A 227 6.24 -22.66 -16.53
N TYR A 228 6.75 -23.30 -15.49
CA TYR A 228 7.91 -22.83 -14.71
C TYR A 228 9.20 -23.60 -15.07
N GLU A 229 9.35 -24.05 -16.33
CA GLU A 229 10.52 -24.82 -16.77
C GLU A 229 11.85 -24.04 -16.65
N ASP A 230 11.77 -22.71 -16.78
CA ASP A 230 12.92 -21.80 -16.70
C ASP A 230 13.28 -21.37 -15.27
N ASP A 231 12.49 -21.75 -14.25
CA ASP A 231 12.75 -21.46 -12.83
C ASP A 231 13.17 -22.73 -12.06
N PRO A 232 14.48 -22.91 -11.76
CA PRO A 232 14.99 -24.10 -11.09
C PRO A 232 14.44 -24.31 -9.67
N ASN A 233 14.04 -23.24 -8.99
CA ASN A 233 13.53 -23.29 -7.61
C ASN A 233 12.05 -23.69 -7.61
N ALA A 234 11.24 -23.05 -8.45
CA ALA A 234 9.84 -23.44 -8.65
C ALA A 234 9.74 -24.88 -9.14
N LEU A 235 10.57 -25.28 -10.11
CA LEU A 235 10.60 -26.64 -10.64
C LEU A 235 10.90 -27.67 -9.55
N ARG A 236 11.86 -27.40 -8.66
CA ARG A 236 12.21 -28.29 -7.54
C ARG A 236 11.04 -28.48 -6.57
N GLN A 237 10.31 -27.41 -6.26
CA GLN A 237 9.15 -27.44 -5.37
C GLN A 237 7.98 -28.20 -6.02
N LEU A 238 7.64 -27.90 -7.26
CA LEU A 238 6.57 -28.57 -8.00
C LEU A 238 6.85 -30.08 -8.16
N GLN A 239 8.10 -30.45 -8.45
CA GLN A 239 8.54 -31.86 -8.50
C GLN A 239 8.53 -32.55 -7.13
N MET A 240 8.70 -31.80 -6.02
CA MET A 240 8.51 -32.36 -4.68
C MET A 240 7.03 -32.70 -4.45
N HIS A 241 6.12 -31.76 -4.72
CA HIS A 241 4.67 -32.00 -4.59
C HIS A 241 4.21 -33.17 -5.47
N GLN A 242 4.71 -33.26 -6.71
CA GLN A 242 4.39 -34.35 -7.63
C GLN A 242 4.80 -35.71 -7.06
N ARG A 243 6.00 -35.83 -6.50
CA ARG A 243 6.48 -37.07 -5.87
C ARG A 243 5.64 -37.47 -4.66
N VAL A 244 5.22 -36.50 -3.84
CA VAL A 244 4.36 -36.76 -2.67
C VAL A 244 2.99 -37.28 -3.09
N LEU A 245 2.38 -36.67 -4.11
CA LEU A 245 1.08 -37.11 -4.63
C LEU A 245 1.16 -38.49 -5.30
N GLN A 246 2.18 -38.74 -6.12
CA GLN A 246 2.44 -40.07 -6.70
C GLN A 246 2.61 -41.12 -5.60
N ARG A 247 3.40 -40.80 -4.57
CA ARG A 247 3.60 -41.72 -3.46
C ARG A 247 2.31 -41.97 -2.67
N ALA A 248 1.49 -40.94 -2.47
CA ALA A 248 0.19 -41.06 -1.83
C ALA A 248 -0.79 -41.93 -2.63
N GLN A 249 -0.70 -41.96 -3.96
CA GLN A 249 -1.46 -42.90 -4.80
C GLN A 249 -0.99 -44.36 -4.60
N ASP A 250 0.31 -44.58 -4.44
CA ASP A 250 0.89 -45.92 -4.31
C ASP A 250 0.68 -46.57 -2.93
N VAL A 251 0.90 -45.80 -1.86
CA VAL A 251 0.94 -46.33 -0.47
C VAL A 251 -0.08 -45.70 0.47
N GLY A 252 -0.90 -44.78 -0.04
CA GLY A 252 -1.87 -44.01 0.75
C GLY A 252 -1.27 -42.77 1.40
N MET A 253 -2.12 -41.75 1.60
CA MET A 253 -1.71 -40.40 2.03
C MET A 253 -0.91 -40.38 3.34
N GLU A 254 -1.36 -41.10 4.38
CA GLU A 254 -0.65 -41.08 5.68
C GLU A 254 0.73 -41.75 5.63
N ALA A 255 0.89 -42.80 4.82
CA ALA A 255 2.20 -43.44 4.61
C ALA A 255 3.13 -42.51 3.83
N ALA A 256 2.62 -41.88 2.76
CA ALA A 256 3.38 -40.90 1.98
C ALA A 256 3.79 -39.67 2.79
N LEU A 257 2.93 -39.16 3.68
CA LEU A 257 3.27 -38.06 4.59
C LEU A 257 4.32 -38.47 5.62
N THR A 258 4.24 -39.69 6.15
CA THR A 258 5.26 -40.22 7.08
C THR A 258 6.62 -40.34 6.38
N GLU A 259 6.63 -40.83 5.15
CA GLU A 259 7.84 -40.88 4.32
C GLU A 259 8.36 -39.47 3.97
N LEU A 260 7.47 -38.51 3.68
CA LEU A 260 7.85 -37.12 3.43
C LEU A 260 8.49 -36.48 4.66
N VAL A 261 7.97 -36.71 5.86
CA VAL A 261 8.57 -36.22 7.10
C VAL A 261 9.93 -36.87 7.35
N ALA A 262 10.04 -38.19 7.14
CA ALA A 262 11.32 -38.89 7.27
C ALA A 262 12.34 -38.42 6.20
N GLN A 263 11.86 -38.12 4.98
CA GLN A 263 12.67 -37.57 3.90
C GLN A 263 13.07 -36.13 4.21
N ALA A 264 12.17 -35.27 4.69
CA ALA A 264 12.49 -33.91 5.12
C ALA A 264 13.47 -33.92 6.29
N GLN A 265 13.40 -34.90 7.21
CA GLN A 265 14.37 -35.07 8.28
C GLN A 265 15.74 -35.61 7.80
N THR A 266 15.79 -36.30 6.64
CA THR A 266 17.03 -36.81 6.04
C THR A 266 17.62 -35.91 4.93
N THR A 267 16.80 -35.09 4.27
CA THR A 267 17.19 -33.99 3.36
C THR A 267 17.36 -32.64 4.07
N SER A 268 16.87 -32.50 5.31
CA SER A 268 17.35 -31.53 6.34
C SER A 268 18.75 -31.88 6.85
N ALA A 269 19.58 -32.41 5.95
CA ALA A 269 21.03 -32.40 6.06
C ALA A 269 21.62 -31.60 4.89
N ALA A 270 20.99 -30.50 4.48
CA ALA A 270 21.79 -29.28 4.43
C ALA A 270 22.10 -28.94 5.89
N PRO A 271 23.38 -28.76 6.28
CA PRO A 271 23.75 -28.76 7.69
C PRO A 271 23.00 -27.63 8.42
N PRO A 272 22.88 -27.68 9.75
CA PRO A 272 22.43 -26.53 10.53
C PRO A 272 23.15 -25.20 10.16
N LEU A 273 24.27 -25.29 9.43
CA LEU A 273 24.94 -24.21 8.73
C LEU A 273 24.07 -23.37 7.76
N LEU A 274 23.22 -23.94 6.90
CA LEU A 274 22.43 -23.14 5.94
C LEU A 274 21.37 -22.28 6.67
N VAL A 275 20.74 -22.85 7.70
CA VAL A 275 19.79 -22.12 8.56
C VAL A 275 20.51 -20.98 9.27
N ARG A 276 21.69 -21.24 9.81
CA ARG A 276 22.51 -20.21 10.48
C ARG A 276 23.02 -19.14 9.52
N LEU A 277 23.30 -19.51 8.27
CA LEU A 277 23.65 -18.55 7.21
C LEU A 277 22.45 -17.66 6.87
N GLN A 278 21.25 -18.23 6.76
CA GLN A 278 20.03 -17.46 6.53
C GLN A 278 19.75 -16.50 7.70
N GLU A 279 19.84 -16.97 8.95
CA GLU A 279 19.72 -16.13 10.15
C GLU A 279 20.75 -14.99 10.14
N PHE A 280 21.99 -15.25 9.73
CA PHE A 280 23.05 -14.25 9.62
C PHE A 280 22.77 -13.20 8.53
N ILE A 281 22.29 -13.62 7.35
CA ILE A 281 21.99 -12.75 6.20
C ILE A 281 20.73 -11.91 6.42
N GLN A 282 19.74 -12.44 7.15
CA GLN A 282 18.47 -11.80 7.45
C GLN A 282 18.48 -10.97 8.75
N ALA A 283 19.61 -10.96 9.46
CA ALA A 283 19.70 -10.21 10.71
C ALA A 283 19.47 -8.72 10.47
N GLU A 284 18.61 -8.11 11.28
CA GLU A 284 18.16 -6.72 11.12
C GLU A 284 19.26 -5.70 11.42
N THR A 285 20.31 -6.12 12.14
CA THR A 285 21.43 -5.25 12.54
C THR A 285 22.76 -5.98 12.50
N TRP A 286 23.85 -5.25 12.22
CA TRP A 286 25.21 -5.80 12.29
C TRP A 286 25.59 -6.30 13.69
N ASP A 287 25.04 -5.72 14.76
CA ASP A 287 25.22 -6.23 16.13
C ASP A 287 24.55 -7.59 16.34
N GLN A 288 23.41 -7.83 15.68
CA GLN A 288 22.74 -9.13 15.66
C GLN A 288 23.53 -10.12 14.80
N SER A 289 23.97 -9.73 13.60
CA SER A 289 24.86 -10.53 12.76
C SER A 289 26.15 -10.92 13.50
N GLN A 290 26.76 -9.99 14.25
CA GLN A 290 27.97 -10.26 15.04
C GLN A 290 27.71 -11.29 16.14
N ARG A 291 26.58 -11.19 16.83
CA ARG A 291 26.15 -12.18 17.84
C ARG A 291 25.91 -13.55 17.21
N ILE A 292 25.27 -13.61 16.05
CA ILE A 292 25.01 -14.85 15.32
C ILE A 292 26.34 -15.52 14.93
N VAL A 293 27.28 -14.78 14.34
CA VAL A 293 28.61 -15.31 13.98
C VAL A 293 29.41 -15.74 15.21
N ALA A 294 29.34 -15.00 16.31
CA ALA A 294 30.03 -15.36 17.56
C ALA A 294 29.45 -16.62 18.22
N GLN A 295 28.14 -16.87 18.08
CA GLN A 295 27.45 -18.03 18.66
C GLN A 295 27.51 -19.27 17.75
N ASN A 296 27.89 -19.10 16.48
CA ASN A 296 27.86 -20.14 15.47
C ASN A 296 29.19 -20.22 14.70
N PRO A 297 30.21 -20.88 15.28
CA PRO A 297 31.54 -20.98 14.66
C PRO A 297 31.56 -21.70 13.31
N ASP A 298 30.52 -22.48 13.00
CA ASP A 298 30.38 -23.16 11.72
C ASP A 298 30.17 -22.18 10.55
N LEU A 299 29.71 -20.95 10.81
CA LEU A 299 29.65 -19.88 9.80
C LEU A 299 31.04 -19.42 9.33
N LEU A 300 32.10 -19.73 10.06
CA LEU A 300 33.48 -19.34 9.73
C LEU A 300 34.25 -20.46 9.02
N THR A 301 33.55 -21.37 8.36
CA THR A 301 34.13 -22.52 7.64
C THR A 301 34.23 -22.25 6.13
N ASP A 302 35.06 -23.03 5.43
CA ASP A 302 35.12 -23.01 3.95
C ASP A 302 33.79 -23.46 3.32
N GLU A 303 33.03 -24.31 4.02
CA GLU A 303 31.71 -24.76 3.59
C GLU A 303 30.70 -23.61 3.55
N ALA A 304 30.75 -22.70 4.54
CA ALA A 304 29.90 -21.52 4.60
C ALA A 304 30.17 -20.54 3.44
N ASP A 305 31.46 -20.31 3.13
CA ASP A 305 31.90 -19.46 2.02
C ASP A 305 31.48 -20.05 0.65
N ALA A 306 31.57 -21.37 0.50
CA ALA A 306 31.13 -22.07 -0.71
C ALA A 306 29.61 -21.94 -0.94
N LEU A 307 28.80 -22.07 0.13
CA LEU A 307 27.35 -21.91 0.05
C LEU A 307 26.96 -20.47 -0.32
N LEU A 308 27.58 -19.45 0.30
CA LEU A 308 27.34 -18.05 -0.07
C LEU A 308 27.77 -17.74 -1.51
N THR A 309 28.86 -18.36 -1.98
CA THR A 309 29.31 -18.22 -3.37
C THR A 309 28.29 -18.79 -4.36
N GLN A 310 27.67 -19.93 -4.04
CA GLN A 310 26.58 -20.49 -4.84
C GLN A 310 25.34 -19.60 -4.85
N LEU A 311 24.98 -19.01 -3.71
CA LEU A 311 23.86 -18.06 -3.61
C LEU A 311 24.12 -16.78 -4.43
N CYS A 312 25.33 -16.23 -4.40
CA CYS A 312 25.71 -15.09 -5.24
C CYS A 312 25.54 -15.41 -6.74
N ALA A 313 26.12 -16.53 -7.20
CA ALA A 313 26.04 -16.93 -8.61
C ALA A 313 24.60 -17.22 -9.07
N ALA A 314 23.77 -17.76 -8.18
CA ALA A 314 22.35 -17.97 -8.46
C ALA A 314 21.58 -16.65 -8.59
N ALA A 315 21.81 -15.68 -7.71
CA ALA A 315 21.19 -14.35 -7.80
C ALA A 315 21.62 -13.60 -9.06
N GLU A 316 22.90 -13.64 -9.42
CA GLU A 316 23.42 -13.05 -10.67
C GLU A 316 22.79 -13.68 -11.91
N ALA A 317 22.64 -15.01 -11.93
CA ALA A 317 22.00 -15.72 -13.05
C ALA A 317 20.52 -15.38 -13.21
N GLN A 318 19.85 -14.97 -12.12
CA GLN A 318 18.44 -14.55 -12.09
C GLN A 318 18.26 -13.04 -12.35
N GLY A 319 19.35 -12.27 -12.52
CA GLY A 319 19.28 -10.82 -12.69
C GLY A 319 19.00 -10.03 -11.40
N GLU A 320 19.06 -10.68 -10.23
CA GLU A 320 18.82 -10.06 -8.93
C GLU A 320 20.11 -9.38 -8.41
N GLU A 321 20.46 -8.24 -9.01
CA GLU A 321 21.72 -7.54 -8.70
C GLU A 321 21.83 -7.09 -7.23
N ASP A 322 20.71 -6.78 -6.57
CA ASP A 322 20.69 -6.39 -5.17
C ASP A 322 20.93 -7.57 -4.24
N ALA A 323 20.31 -8.73 -4.51
CA ALA A 323 20.53 -9.95 -3.75
C ALA A 323 21.99 -10.45 -3.89
N ALA A 324 22.55 -10.40 -5.10
CA ALA A 324 23.95 -10.75 -5.36
C ALA A 324 24.93 -9.87 -4.57
N ARG A 325 24.68 -8.55 -4.52
CA ARG A 325 25.47 -7.59 -3.72
C ARG A 325 25.35 -7.88 -2.22
N HIS A 326 24.15 -8.20 -1.75
CA HIS A 326 23.89 -8.53 -0.35
C HIS A 326 24.64 -9.79 0.10
N PHE A 327 24.56 -10.87 -0.67
CA PHE A 327 25.27 -12.12 -0.39
C PHE A 327 26.80 -11.96 -0.47
N THR A 328 27.29 -11.16 -1.42
CA THR A 328 28.73 -10.86 -1.55
C THR A 328 29.27 -10.15 -0.30
N THR A 329 28.53 -9.17 0.21
CA THR A 329 28.89 -8.43 1.43
C THR A 329 28.99 -9.36 2.65
N HIS A 330 28.02 -10.27 2.80
CA HIS A 330 27.99 -11.24 3.90
C HIS A 330 29.10 -12.29 3.79
N ARG A 331 29.42 -12.75 2.58
CA ARG A 331 30.54 -13.68 2.32
C ARG A 331 31.88 -13.05 2.69
N ASP A 332 32.12 -11.85 2.19
CA ASP A 332 33.40 -11.17 2.38
C ASP A 332 33.60 -10.84 3.87
N LEU A 333 32.53 -10.55 4.62
CA LEU A 333 32.58 -10.39 6.07
C LEU A 333 32.98 -11.66 6.82
N LEU A 334 32.40 -12.82 6.50
CA LEU A 334 32.79 -14.08 7.14
C LEU A 334 34.24 -14.44 6.85
N ARG A 335 34.72 -14.14 5.62
CA ARG A 335 36.13 -14.28 5.26
C ARG A 335 37.02 -13.34 6.08
N ARG A 336 36.65 -12.06 6.22
CA ARG A 336 37.34 -11.12 7.12
C ARG A 336 37.35 -11.61 8.57
N CYS A 337 36.24 -12.13 9.07
CA CYS A 337 36.12 -12.67 10.44
C CYS A 337 37.12 -13.80 10.69
N ARG A 338 37.39 -14.64 9.68
CA ARG A 338 38.43 -15.68 9.76
C ARG A 338 39.84 -15.12 9.77
N GLU A 339 40.08 -14.01 9.08
CA GLU A 339 41.42 -13.44 8.88
C GLU A 339 41.89 -12.54 10.02
N ILE A 340 41.02 -11.72 10.61
CA ILE A 340 41.37 -10.77 11.69
C ILE A 340 40.55 -10.95 12.97
N GLY A 341 39.66 -11.94 13.01
CA GLY A 341 38.76 -12.17 14.13
C GLY A 341 37.45 -11.40 13.99
N ILE A 342 36.39 -11.95 14.62
CA ILE A 342 35.01 -11.47 14.52
C ILE A 342 34.90 -9.99 14.93
N GLU A 343 35.46 -9.61 16.09
CA GLU A 343 35.38 -8.23 16.57
C GLU A 343 36.05 -7.22 15.62
N ALA A 344 37.21 -7.54 15.06
CA ALA A 344 37.94 -6.64 14.16
C ALA A 344 37.30 -6.58 12.76
N ALA A 345 36.79 -7.69 12.24
CA ALA A 345 36.11 -7.77 10.95
C ALA A 345 34.75 -7.06 10.96
N PHE A 346 33.98 -7.25 12.04
CA PHE A 346 32.81 -6.44 12.27
C PHE A 346 33.22 -4.99 12.55
N ALA A 347 34.31 -4.69 13.26
CA ALA A 347 34.81 -3.31 13.33
C ALA A 347 35.36 -2.77 12.00
N GLU A 348 35.49 -3.55 10.91
CA GLU A 348 35.83 -3.11 9.56
C GLU A 348 34.60 -2.91 8.68
N ILE A 349 33.53 -3.72 8.82
CA ILE A 349 32.25 -3.51 8.12
C ILE A 349 31.37 -2.55 8.88
N ILE A 350 31.22 -2.81 10.18
CA ILE A 350 30.76 -1.79 11.08
C ILE A 350 31.77 -0.64 11.04
N GLY A 351 33.07 -0.76 10.73
CA GLY A 351 34.08 0.33 10.55
C GLY A 351 33.97 1.22 9.31
N ALA A 352 33.92 0.58 8.15
CA ALA A 352 33.62 1.16 6.84
C ALA A 352 32.14 1.59 6.76
N GLY A 353 31.30 1.03 7.64
CA GLY A 353 29.96 1.47 8.01
C GLY A 353 29.89 2.34 9.28
N GLN A 354 30.98 2.63 10.00
CA GLN A 354 31.06 3.30 11.35
C GLN A 354 31.56 4.69 11.09
N THR A 355 30.83 5.33 10.20
CA THR A 355 30.35 6.65 10.54
C THR A 355 28.85 6.62 10.82
N ALA A 356 28.20 5.45 11.02
CA ALA A 356 26.81 5.37 11.48
C ALA A 356 26.66 4.70 12.85
N SER A 357 25.99 5.43 13.75
CA SER A 357 25.39 4.95 15.00
C SER A 357 26.35 4.55 16.13
N SER A 358 27.18 5.50 16.56
CA SER A 358 27.26 5.72 18.01
C SER A 358 26.30 6.86 18.31
N THR A 359 25.21 6.59 19.05
CA THR A 359 24.38 7.67 19.60
C THR A 359 25.31 8.56 20.43
N PRO A 360 25.53 9.83 20.04
CA PRO A 360 26.42 10.71 20.79
C PRO A 360 26.01 10.74 22.27
N ALA A 361 26.97 10.77 23.18
CA ALA A 361 26.68 10.69 24.63
C ALA A 361 25.65 11.75 25.08
N THR A 362 25.60 12.90 24.41
CA THR A 362 24.63 13.97 24.61
C THR A 362 23.17 13.58 24.29
N PHE A 363 22.94 12.60 23.42
CA PHE A 363 21.61 12.19 22.96
C PHE A 363 21.18 10.80 23.47
N ARG A 364 22.09 10.06 24.11
CA ARG A 364 21.88 8.66 24.50
C ARG A 364 20.61 8.44 25.32
N GLN A 365 20.36 9.32 26.29
CA GLN A 365 19.18 9.20 27.15
C GLN A 365 17.87 9.40 26.37
N ALA A 366 17.77 10.48 25.60
CA ALA A 366 16.57 10.78 24.82
C ALA A 366 16.33 9.72 23.73
N TRP A 367 17.39 9.23 23.10
CA TRP A 367 17.32 8.15 22.12
C TRP A 367 16.74 6.87 22.75
N GLN A 368 17.27 6.47 23.90
CA GLN A 368 16.79 5.28 24.60
C GLN A 368 15.33 5.42 25.06
N GLN A 369 14.95 6.61 25.55
CA GLN A 369 13.56 6.91 25.93
C GLN A 369 12.62 6.78 24.73
N ALA A 370 13.00 7.32 23.57
CA ALA A 370 12.18 7.28 22.37
C ALA A 370 11.96 5.84 21.88
N GLN A 371 13.04 5.06 21.76
CA GLN A 371 13.00 3.65 21.35
C GLN A 371 12.18 2.78 22.31
N THR A 372 12.34 2.98 23.62
CA THR A 372 11.61 2.20 24.64
C THR A 372 10.11 2.50 24.59
N ALA A 373 9.74 3.78 24.47
CA ALA A 373 8.35 4.18 24.38
C ALA A 373 7.69 3.66 23.08
N GLU A 374 8.37 3.72 21.94
CA GLU A 374 7.86 3.14 20.70
C GLU A 374 7.65 1.62 20.81
N ALA A 375 8.61 0.89 21.38
CA ALA A 375 8.46 -0.56 21.60
C ALA A 375 7.25 -0.89 22.49
N HIS A 376 7.00 -0.09 23.53
CA HIS A 376 5.81 -0.24 24.38
C HIS A 376 4.51 0.06 23.62
N TYR A 377 4.49 1.07 22.75
CA TYR A 377 3.35 1.30 21.86
C TYR A 377 3.08 0.11 20.95
N LEU A 378 4.11 -0.43 20.28
CA LEU A 378 3.94 -1.57 19.36
C LEU A 378 3.40 -2.83 20.06
N GLN A 379 3.71 -3.02 21.35
CA GLN A 379 3.21 -4.14 22.13
C GLN A 379 1.79 -3.93 22.68
N THR A 380 1.41 -2.69 22.98
CA THR A 380 0.20 -2.39 23.77
C THR A 380 -0.89 -1.64 23.00
N GLY A 381 -0.52 -0.95 21.92
CA GLY A 381 -1.37 -0.01 21.21
C GLY A 381 -1.67 1.29 21.97
N ASP A 382 -1.09 1.50 23.16
CA ASP A 382 -1.38 2.70 23.96
C ASP A 382 -0.66 3.93 23.41
N ILE A 383 -1.46 4.86 22.87
CA ILE A 383 -1.02 6.11 22.24
C ILE A 383 -0.22 7.00 23.21
N ALA A 384 -0.39 6.86 24.53
CA ALA A 384 0.43 7.60 25.50
C ALA A 384 1.93 7.39 25.28
N PHE A 385 2.32 6.16 24.89
CA PHE A 385 3.72 5.85 24.58
C PHE A 385 4.19 6.47 23.25
N LEU A 386 3.32 6.65 22.25
CA LEU A 386 3.68 7.44 21.05
C LEU A 386 3.93 8.91 21.38
N HIS A 387 3.17 9.50 22.31
CA HIS A 387 3.44 10.88 22.75
C HIS A 387 4.80 10.97 23.46
N GLU A 388 5.15 9.99 24.28
CA GLU A 388 6.44 9.93 24.96
C GLU A 388 7.60 9.75 23.97
N ALA A 389 7.45 8.86 22.98
CA ALA A 389 8.44 8.65 21.93
C ALA A 389 8.69 9.93 21.13
N ILE A 390 7.62 10.60 20.70
CA ILE A 390 7.71 11.84 19.92
C ILE A 390 8.34 12.97 20.74
N ALA A 391 7.98 13.11 22.02
CA ALA A 391 8.60 14.12 22.89
C ALA A 391 10.11 13.90 23.05
N ALA A 392 10.55 12.64 23.15
CA ALA A 392 11.97 12.29 23.23
C ALA A 392 12.71 12.57 21.90
N TRP A 393 12.10 12.26 20.76
CA TRP A 393 12.63 12.61 19.45
C TRP A 393 12.73 14.12 19.22
N GLU A 394 11.69 14.88 19.59
CA GLU A 394 11.70 16.34 19.53
C GLU A 394 12.80 16.96 20.40
N SER A 395 13.09 16.37 21.56
CA SER A 395 14.19 16.81 22.42
C SER A 395 15.55 16.68 21.73
N ILE A 396 15.75 15.66 20.91
CA ILE A 396 16.98 15.50 20.11
C ILE A 396 17.00 16.55 18.98
N LEU A 397 15.91 16.67 18.22
CA LEU A 397 15.81 17.57 17.07
C LEU A 397 15.98 19.06 17.45
N ARG A 398 15.48 19.47 18.62
CA ARG A 398 15.60 20.85 19.13
C ARG A 398 16.97 21.14 19.76
N HIS A 399 17.81 20.14 19.97
CA HIS A 399 19.09 20.34 20.65
C HIS A 399 20.09 21.08 19.75
N ARG A 400 20.72 22.14 20.29
CA ARG A 400 21.64 23.02 19.54
C ARG A 400 22.80 22.32 18.82
N VAL A 401 23.23 21.16 19.31
CA VAL A 401 24.36 20.39 18.74
C VAL A 401 23.89 19.37 17.69
N PHE A 402 22.58 19.14 17.56
CA PHE A 402 22.02 18.19 16.59
C PHE A 402 22.39 18.52 15.13
N PRO A 403 22.34 19.80 14.67
CA PRO A 403 22.75 20.13 13.30
C PRO A 403 24.21 19.80 12.99
N THR A 404 25.08 19.76 14.01
CA THR A 404 26.50 19.42 13.90
C THR A 404 26.82 17.98 14.27
N ALA A 405 25.80 17.19 14.63
CA ALA A 405 25.97 15.77 14.92
C ALA A 405 26.32 15.02 13.63
N ASP A 406 26.85 13.81 13.82
CA ASP A 406 27.17 12.92 12.71
C ASP A 406 26.01 12.78 11.71
N ALA A 407 26.31 12.79 10.42
CA ALA A 407 25.31 12.84 9.37
C ALA A 407 24.38 11.63 9.41
N ARG A 408 24.91 10.43 9.65
CA ARG A 408 24.11 9.21 9.71
C ARG A 408 23.30 9.14 10.99
N PHE A 409 23.82 9.65 12.11
CA PHE A 409 23.01 9.84 13.33
C PHE A 409 21.83 10.79 13.10
N ARG A 410 22.03 11.91 12.39
CA ARG A 410 20.93 12.83 12.05
C ARG A 410 19.88 12.16 11.16
N LEU A 411 20.30 11.38 10.17
CA LEU A 411 19.40 10.61 9.29
C LEU A 411 18.56 9.60 10.09
N ALA A 412 19.20 8.84 11.00
CA ALA A 412 18.49 7.88 11.85
C ALA A 412 17.43 8.56 12.73
N VAL A 413 17.78 9.67 13.38
CA VAL A 413 16.81 10.45 14.17
C VAL A 413 15.64 10.95 13.32
N LEU A 414 15.90 11.45 12.10
CA LEU A 414 14.84 11.92 11.20
C LEU A 414 13.93 10.78 10.73
N ASN A 415 14.50 9.62 10.42
CA ASN A 415 13.74 8.46 9.97
C ASN A 415 12.85 7.89 11.09
N ASP A 416 13.44 7.66 12.27
CA ASP A 416 12.77 7.02 13.40
C ASP A 416 11.69 7.95 13.99
N SER A 417 11.98 9.25 14.05
CA SER A 417 10.97 10.24 14.44
C SER A 417 9.83 10.33 13.43
N GLY A 418 10.12 10.26 12.12
CA GLY A 418 9.11 10.25 11.07
C GLY A 418 8.18 9.05 11.17
N GLY A 419 8.72 7.87 11.48
CA GLY A 419 7.94 6.65 11.75
C GLY A 419 6.98 6.80 12.94
N CYS A 420 7.45 7.39 14.04
CA CYS A 420 6.61 7.68 15.21
C CYS A 420 5.46 8.65 14.87
N TYR A 421 5.73 9.71 14.10
CA TYR A 421 4.69 10.63 13.63
C TYR A 421 3.68 9.95 12.70
N LEU A 422 4.14 9.10 11.76
CA LEU A 422 3.23 8.35 10.88
C LEU A 422 2.34 7.37 11.68
N ARG A 423 2.90 6.67 12.66
CA ARG A 423 2.14 5.77 13.55
C ARG A 423 1.09 6.54 14.36
N ARG A 424 1.41 7.75 14.84
CA ARG A 424 0.43 8.61 15.53
C ARG A 424 -0.65 9.15 14.58
N TYR A 425 -0.27 9.47 13.34
CA TYR A 425 -1.22 9.79 12.28
C TYR A 425 -2.18 8.64 12.01
N TRP A 426 -1.71 7.40 11.86
CA TRP A 426 -2.62 6.25 11.68
C TRP A 426 -3.52 6.00 12.90
N ALA A 427 -3.04 6.28 14.11
CA ALA A 427 -3.80 6.09 15.33
C ALA A 427 -4.83 7.21 15.61
N ARG A 428 -4.65 8.44 15.07
CA ARG A 428 -5.48 9.61 15.41
C ARG A 428 -6.01 10.44 14.25
N GLY A 429 -5.51 10.23 13.03
CA GLY A 429 -5.86 11.03 11.85
C GLY A 429 -5.58 12.51 12.06
N GLN A 430 -4.35 12.86 12.46
CA GLN A 430 -3.90 14.26 12.60
C GLN A 430 -2.84 14.57 11.53
N THR A 431 -3.19 15.36 10.51
CA THR A 431 -2.29 15.68 9.39
C THR A 431 -1.04 16.45 9.80
N SER A 432 -1.04 17.13 10.95
CA SER A 432 0.19 17.73 11.49
C SER A 432 1.29 16.68 11.66
N ASP A 433 0.92 15.45 12.03
CA ASP A 433 1.88 14.37 12.23
C ASP A 433 2.35 13.80 10.89
N LEU A 434 1.44 13.61 9.92
CA LEU A 434 1.82 13.19 8.57
C LEU A 434 2.76 14.21 7.89
N ASN A 435 2.46 15.50 8.04
CA ASN A 435 3.30 16.57 7.50
C ASN A 435 4.70 16.59 8.15
N GLN A 436 4.79 16.32 9.46
CA GLN A 436 6.07 16.20 10.14
C GLN A 436 6.85 14.96 9.68
N ALA A 437 6.19 13.81 9.54
CA ALA A 437 6.82 12.59 9.01
C ALA A 437 7.38 12.81 7.60
N LEU A 438 6.59 13.40 6.70
CA LEU A 438 7.01 13.70 5.33
C LEU A 438 8.12 14.75 5.29
N ALA A 439 8.08 15.78 6.15
CA ALA A 439 9.13 16.79 6.23
C ALA A 439 10.46 16.16 6.68
N GLN A 440 10.42 15.27 7.66
CA GLN A 440 11.59 14.57 8.19
C GLN A 440 12.18 13.59 7.17
N TRP A 441 11.34 12.82 6.49
CA TRP A 441 11.80 11.91 5.43
C TRP A 441 12.32 12.63 4.20
N ARG A 442 11.73 13.77 3.81
CA ARG A 442 12.31 14.62 2.75
C ARG A 442 13.68 15.16 3.14
N GLN A 443 13.87 15.57 4.39
CA GLN A 443 15.18 15.98 4.89
C GLN A 443 16.17 14.81 4.92
N ALA A 444 15.71 13.61 5.27
CA ALA A 444 16.54 12.42 5.26
C ALA A 444 17.01 12.08 3.83
N VAL A 445 16.07 11.97 2.88
CA VAL A 445 16.36 11.71 1.46
C VAL A 445 17.28 12.76 0.85
N GLN A 446 17.08 14.05 1.14
CA GLN A 446 17.95 15.13 0.64
C GLN A 446 19.36 15.11 1.26
N ALA A 447 19.51 14.54 2.45
CA ALA A 447 20.79 14.46 3.16
C ALA A 447 21.53 13.13 2.89
N THR A 448 20.90 12.17 2.22
CA THR A 448 21.52 10.91 1.81
C THR A 448 22.33 11.09 0.49
N PRO A 449 23.61 10.69 0.43
CA PRO A 449 24.42 10.81 -0.78
C PRO A 449 23.89 9.96 -1.94
N ALA A 450 23.99 10.46 -3.18
CA ALA A 450 23.63 9.71 -4.38
C ALA A 450 24.43 8.39 -4.48
N GLY A 451 23.72 7.26 -4.59
CA GLY A 451 24.29 5.90 -4.60
C GLY A 451 24.33 5.20 -3.24
N SER A 452 23.70 5.77 -2.20
CA SER A 452 23.47 5.06 -0.94
C SER A 452 22.39 3.97 -1.11
N PRO A 453 22.59 2.76 -0.56
CA PRO A 453 21.58 1.70 -0.57
C PRO A 453 20.33 2.03 0.27
N ASP A 454 20.35 3.14 1.03
CA ASP A 454 19.24 3.64 1.84
C ASP A 454 18.38 4.70 1.10
N LEU A 455 18.64 4.95 -0.20
CA LEU A 455 17.79 5.76 -1.09
C LEU A 455 16.89 4.82 -1.92
N PRO A 456 15.58 5.09 -2.05
CA PRO A 456 14.69 4.32 -2.91
C PRO A 456 15.03 4.47 -4.39
#